data_AF-A0A949KW63-F1
#
_entry.id   AF-A0A949KW63-F1
#
_cell.length_a   1.000
_cell.length_b   1.000
_cell.length_c   1.000
_cell.angle_alpha   90.00
_cell.angle_beta   90.00
_cell.angle_gamma   90.00
#
_symmetry.space_group_name_H-M   'P 1'
#
loop_
_entity.id
_entity.type
_entity.pdbx_description
1 polymer ?
#
loop_
_entity_poly.entity_id
_entity_poly.type
_entity_poly.pdbx_seq_one_letter_code
_entity_poly.pdbx_strand_id
1 'polypeptide(L)'
;MSPHVPQEESMAARVLDELVSRAAQGEVDDFTLSRLEKSAATSKDVDWINYVYVMGAISALRQDKDAVRKYYYQDLDVNGSTFQTRFNFAQSLAMTGQYCEAYAQAEAALEILPTSGQAAALIESISERMIEEMWEDMKNDSEKDLTRMCMMNFAAGVR
;
A
#
# COMPACT_ATOMS: atom_id res chain seq x y z
N MET A 1 -38.83 -7.41 -24.85
CA MET A 1 -37.93 -6.47 -24.16
C MET A 1 -37.73 -7.01 -22.76
N SER A 2 -36.61 -7.67 -22.50
CA SER A 2 -36.28 -8.12 -21.14
C SER A 2 -35.99 -6.88 -20.29
N PRO A 3 -36.53 -6.76 -19.07
CA PRO A 3 -36.18 -5.65 -18.19
C PRO A 3 -34.69 -5.71 -17.92
N HIS A 4 -34.01 -4.57 -18.08
CA HIS A 4 -32.64 -4.40 -17.63
C HIS A 4 -32.68 -4.47 -16.10
N VAL A 5 -32.48 -5.67 -15.56
CA VAL A 5 -32.19 -5.85 -14.14
C VAL A 5 -30.88 -5.09 -13.91
N PRO A 6 -30.83 -4.11 -12.98
CA PRO A 6 -29.56 -3.52 -12.60
C PRO A 6 -28.66 -4.67 -12.15
N GLN A 7 -27.45 -4.78 -12.71
CA GLN A 7 -26.47 -5.70 -12.13
C GLN A 7 -26.35 -5.34 -10.65
N GLU A 8 -26.78 -6.25 -9.77
CA GLU A 8 -26.57 -6.07 -8.35
C GLU A 8 -25.07 -5.90 -8.14
N GLU A 9 -24.70 -4.72 -7.64
CA GLU A 9 -23.32 -4.38 -7.34
C GLU A 9 -22.74 -5.46 -6.40
N SER A 10 -21.54 -5.94 -6.73
CA SER A 10 -20.95 -7.05 -5.98
C SER A 10 -20.72 -6.66 -4.51
N MET A 11 -20.71 -7.64 -3.62
CA MET A 11 -20.41 -7.39 -2.21
C MET A 11 -19.02 -6.78 -2.04
N ALA A 12 -18.04 -7.17 -2.87
CA ALA A 12 -16.70 -6.59 -2.82
C ALA A 12 -16.68 -5.11 -3.19
N ALA A 13 -17.43 -4.68 -4.21
CA ALA A 13 -17.55 -3.27 -4.58
C ALA A 13 -18.16 -2.44 -3.42
N ARG A 14 -19.23 -2.95 -2.82
CA ARG A 14 -19.86 -2.29 -1.65
C ARG A 14 -18.93 -2.23 -0.44
N VAL A 15 -18.15 -3.29 -0.20
CA VAL A 15 -17.15 -3.32 0.87
C VAL A 15 -16.03 -2.32 0.60
N LEU A 16 -15.61 -2.14 -0.65
CA LEU A 16 -14.58 -1.16 -1.01
C LEU A 16 -15.04 0.26 -0.66
N ASP A 17 -16.27 0.64 -1.02
CA ASP A 17 -16.84 1.94 -0.67
C ASP A 17 -16.92 2.15 0.85
N GLU A 18 -17.37 1.12 1.58
CA GLU A 18 -17.40 1.18 3.05
C GLU A 18 -15.99 1.33 3.64
N LEU A 19 -15.01 0.58 3.12
CA LEU A 19 -13.63 0.63 3.58
C LEU A 19 -13.02 2.02 3.40
N VAL A 20 -13.20 2.63 2.22
CA VAL A 20 -12.70 3.98 1.91
C VAL A 20 -13.34 5.02 2.82
N SER A 21 -14.67 4.94 3.01
CA SER A 21 -15.41 5.87 3.87
C SER A 21 -14.92 5.81 5.33
N ARG A 22 -14.73 4.58 5.86
CA ARG A 22 -14.26 4.36 7.23
C ARG A 22 -12.80 4.76 7.42
N ALA A 23 -11.94 4.43 6.46
CA ALA A 23 -10.53 4.83 6.47
C ALA A 23 -10.38 6.35 6.54
N ALA A 24 -11.19 7.09 5.78
CA ALA A 24 -11.20 8.56 5.83
C ALA A 24 -11.64 9.12 7.20
N GLN A 25 -12.44 8.36 7.96
CA GLN A 25 -12.93 8.74 9.29
C GLN A 25 -12.03 8.23 10.43
N GLY A 26 -11.00 7.45 10.13
CA GLY A 26 -10.18 6.77 11.13
C GLY A 26 -10.91 5.65 11.88
N GLU A 27 -12.07 5.21 11.39
CA GLU A 27 -12.90 4.16 11.99
C GLU A 27 -12.54 2.77 11.46
N VAL A 28 -11.26 2.44 11.50
CA VAL A 28 -10.74 1.17 10.98
C VAL A 28 -10.00 0.43 12.09
N ASP A 29 -10.73 -0.44 12.78
CA ASP A 29 -10.17 -1.41 13.73
C ASP A 29 -10.16 -2.82 13.12
N ASP A 30 -9.44 -3.74 13.78
CA ASP A 30 -9.27 -5.10 13.26
C ASP A 30 -10.60 -5.89 13.23
N PHE A 31 -11.54 -5.58 14.12
CA PHE A 31 -12.87 -6.18 14.09
C PHE A 31 -13.63 -5.78 12.82
N THR A 32 -13.59 -4.49 12.48
CA THR A 32 -14.18 -3.93 11.26
C THR A 32 -13.54 -4.54 10.03
N LEU A 33 -12.20 -4.59 9.98
CA LEU A 33 -11.47 -5.21 8.88
C LEU A 33 -11.82 -6.68 8.70
N SER A 34 -11.89 -7.45 9.79
CA SER A 34 -12.28 -8.87 9.74
C SER A 34 -13.71 -9.07 9.22
N ARG A 35 -14.64 -8.20 9.61
CA ARG A 35 -16.02 -8.23 9.10
C ARG A 35 -16.07 -7.92 7.61
N LEU A 36 -15.34 -6.89 7.16
CA LEU A 36 -15.29 -6.49 5.76
C LEU A 36 -14.65 -7.56 4.88
N GLU A 37 -13.55 -8.15 5.33
CA GLU A 37 -12.88 -9.28 4.67
C GLU A 37 -13.85 -10.45 4.46
N LYS A 38 -14.57 -10.85 5.53
CA LYS A 38 -15.55 -11.94 5.46
C LYS A 38 -16.69 -11.64 4.48
N SER A 39 -17.16 -10.40 4.44
CA SER A 39 -18.19 -9.97 3.49
C SER A 39 -17.68 -10.02 2.05
N ALA A 40 -16.49 -9.48 1.78
CA ALA A 40 -15.88 -9.48 0.44
C ALA A 40 -15.59 -10.89 -0.07
N ALA A 41 -15.25 -11.84 0.81
CA ALA A 41 -15.00 -13.24 0.44
C ALA A 41 -16.20 -13.90 -0.28
N THR A 42 -17.42 -13.42 -0.09
CA THR A 42 -18.61 -13.90 -0.81
C THR A 42 -18.60 -13.56 -2.30
N SER A 43 -17.81 -12.55 -2.71
CA SER A 43 -17.67 -12.12 -4.10
C SER A 43 -16.42 -12.66 -4.77
N LYS A 44 -15.60 -13.47 -4.11
CA LYS A 44 -14.34 -13.97 -4.67
C LYS A 44 -14.49 -14.62 -6.06
N ASP A 45 -15.55 -15.40 -6.25
CA ASP A 45 -15.77 -16.16 -7.49
C ASP A 45 -16.58 -15.39 -8.55
N VAL A 46 -17.17 -14.24 -8.17
CA VAL A 46 -18.09 -13.46 -9.03
C VAL A 46 -17.50 -12.12 -9.45
N ASP A 47 -16.73 -11.51 -8.56
CA ASP A 47 -16.05 -10.22 -8.75
C ASP A 47 -14.65 -10.31 -8.13
N TRP A 48 -13.81 -11.09 -8.81
CA TRP A 48 -12.43 -11.32 -8.40
C TRP A 48 -11.66 -10.00 -8.26
N ILE A 49 -11.86 -9.07 -9.20
CA ILE A 49 -11.13 -7.80 -9.29
C ILE A 49 -11.36 -6.95 -8.05
N ASN A 50 -12.62 -6.65 -7.70
CA ASN A 50 -12.87 -5.86 -6.51
C ASN A 50 -12.54 -6.65 -5.24
N TYR A 51 -12.67 -7.98 -5.27
CA TYR A 51 -12.22 -8.82 -4.16
C TYR A 51 -10.72 -8.64 -3.88
N VAL A 52 -9.83 -8.80 -4.88
CA VAL A 52 -8.38 -8.63 -4.65
C VAL A 52 -8.02 -7.20 -4.26
N TYR A 53 -8.70 -6.17 -4.77
CA TYR A 53 -8.51 -4.80 -4.32
C TYR A 53 -8.86 -4.61 -2.84
N VAL A 54 -10.03 -5.08 -2.40
CA VAL A 54 -10.43 -5.02 -0.99
C VAL A 54 -9.40 -5.75 -0.13
N MET A 55 -8.99 -6.94 -0.53
CA MET A 55 -8.01 -7.73 0.23
C MET A 55 -6.65 -7.04 0.30
N GLY A 56 -6.18 -6.44 -0.78
CA GLY A 56 -4.95 -5.63 -0.80
C GLY A 56 -5.03 -4.41 0.13
N ALA A 57 -6.12 -3.66 0.08
CA ALA A 57 -6.34 -2.48 0.92
C ALA A 57 -6.45 -2.83 2.42
N ILE A 58 -7.22 -3.88 2.76
CA ILE A 58 -7.31 -4.41 4.14
C ILE A 58 -5.93 -4.84 4.64
N SER A 59 -5.14 -5.51 3.81
CA SER A 59 -3.78 -5.93 4.15
C SER A 59 -2.87 -4.74 4.46
N ALA A 60 -2.97 -3.66 3.68
CA ALA A 60 -2.22 -2.43 3.91
C ALA A 60 -2.60 -1.77 5.25
N LEU A 61 -3.89 -1.72 5.57
CA LEU A 61 -4.39 -1.20 6.85
C LEU A 61 -3.91 -2.04 8.05
N ARG A 62 -3.70 -3.34 7.85
CA ARG A 62 -3.10 -4.24 8.85
C ARG A 62 -1.58 -4.20 8.89
N GLN A 63 -0.92 -3.42 8.04
CA GLN A 63 0.54 -3.41 7.89
C GLN A 63 1.12 -4.76 7.45
N ASP A 64 0.32 -5.61 6.78
CA ASP A 64 0.76 -6.90 6.25
C ASP A 64 1.32 -6.75 4.83
N LYS A 65 2.63 -6.49 4.77
CA LYS A 65 3.39 -6.24 3.53
C LYS A 65 3.33 -7.42 2.56
N ASP A 66 3.35 -8.64 3.07
CA ASP A 66 3.38 -9.85 2.24
C ASP A 66 2.01 -10.11 1.62
N ALA A 67 0.94 -9.90 2.38
CA ALA A 67 -0.41 -9.99 1.87
C ALA A 67 -0.72 -8.89 0.83
N VAL A 68 -0.24 -7.65 1.04
CA VAL A 68 -0.34 -6.58 0.04
C VAL A 68 0.25 -7.03 -1.30
N ARG A 69 1.51 -7.50 -1.30
CA ARG A 69 2.16 -7.99 -2.54
C ARG A 69 1.39 -9.13 -3.17
N LYS A 70 1.00 -10.12 -2.37
CA LYS A 70 0.27 -11.29 -2.85
C LYS A 70 -0.99 -10.89 -3.62
N TYR A 71 -1.83 -10.02 -3.06
CA TYR A 71 -3.11 -9.67 -3.69
C TYR A 71 -2.94 -8.76 -4.91
N TYR A 72 -2.02 -7.79 -4.88
CA TYR A 72 -1.81 -6.93 -6.05
C TYR A 72 -1.05 -7.62 -7.19
N TYR A 73 -0.15 -8.58 -6.91
CA TYR A 73 0.42 -9.41 -7.97
C TYR A 73 -0.65 -10.29 -8.62
N GLN A 74 -1.56 -10.87 -7.82
CA GLN A 74 -2.72 -11.59 -8.37
C GLN A 74 -3.61 -10.70 -9.24
N ASP A 75 -3.80 -9.44 -8.87
CA ASP A 75 -4.56 -8.50 -9.70
C ASP A 75 -3.83 -8.15 -11.00
N LEU A 76 -2.52 -7.88 -10.92
CA LEU A 76 -1.68 -7.65 -12.10
C LEU A 76 -1.66 -8.84 -13.07
N ASP A 77 -1.71 -10.07 -12.56
CA ASP A 77 -1.75 -11.28 -13.39
C ASP A 77 -3.09 -11.44 -14.14
N VAL A 78 -4.20 -10.99 -13.56
CA VAL A 78 -5.55 -11.18 -14.12
C VAL A 78 -6.00 -9.99 -14.96
N ASN A 79 -5.87 -8.78 -14.42
CA ASN A 79 -6.30 -7.54 -15.07
C ASN A 79 -5.21 -6.87 -15.88
N GLY A 80 -3.99 -7.37 -15.77
CA GLY A 80 -2.83 -6.73 -16.37
C GLY A 80 -2.47 -5.43 -15.65
N SER A 81 -1.58 -4.71 -16.31
CA SER A 81 -1.02 -3.46 -15.85
C SER A 81 -1.99 -2.29 -16.10
N THR A 82 -3.08 -2.18 -15.33
CA THR A 82 -3.98 -1.02 -15.39
C THR A 82 -3.49 0.13 -14.52
N PHE A 83 -3.91 1.37 -14.85
CA PHE A 83 -3.62 2.53 -14.00
C PHE A 83 -4.09 2.30 -12.56
N GLN A 84 -5.33 1.83 -12.38
CA GLN A 84 -5.93 1.65 -11.06
C GLN A 84 -5.19 0.60 -10.23
N THR A 85 -4.83 -0.54 -10.84
CA THR A 85 -4.07 -1.61 -10.17
C THR A 85 -2.75 -1.07 -9.66
N ARG A 86 -1.96 -0.41 -10.53
CA ARG A 86 -0.64 0.10 -10.17
C ARG A 86 -0.70 1.22 -9.14
N PHE A 87 -1.65 2.14 -9.29
CA PHE A 87 -1.84 3.24 -8.35
C PHE A 87 -2.24 2.73 -6.96
N ASN A 88 -3.22 1.83 -6.88
CA ASN A 88 -3.67 1.23 -5.62
C ASN A 88 -2.56 0.38 -4.96
N PHE A 89 -1.78 -0.35 -5.76
CA PHE A 89 -0.63 -1.12 -5.28
C PHE A 89 0.44 -0.19 -4.70
N ALA A 90 0.79 0.88 -5.42
CA ALA A 90 1.73 1.89 -4.96
C ALA A 90 1.30 2.52 -3.64
N GLN A 91 0.03 2.93 -3.53
CA GLN A 91 -0.51 3.51 -2.30
C GLN A 91 -0.43 2.52 -1.13
N SER A 92 -0.79 1.25 -1.36
CA SER A 92 -0.76 0.20 -0.34
C SER A 92 0.68 -0.12 0.11
N LEU A 93 1.64 -0.13 -0.80
CA LEU A 93 3.05 -0.29 -0.49
C LEU A 93 3.60 0.91 0.31
N ALA A 94 3.24 2.13 -0.08
CA ALA A 94 3.64 3.33 0.65
C ALA A 94 3.09 3.36 2.08
N MET A 95 1.82 2.96 2.26
CA MET A 95 1.18 2.83 3.58
C MET A 95 1.88 1.83 4.50
N THR A 96 2.57 0.83 3.93
CA THR A 96 3.31 -0.19 4.68
C THR A 96 4.83 0.08 4.70
N GLY A 97 5.24 1.30 4.32
CA GLY A 97 6.64 1.74 4.34
C GLY A 97 7.53 1.00 3.35
N GLN A 98 6.98 0.48 2.25
CA GLN A 98 7.76 -0.15 1.17
C GLN A 98 8.02 0.87 0.06
N TYR A 99 8.67 1.99 0.42
CA TYR A 99 8.70 3.19 -0.41
C TYR A 99 9.38 3.01 -1.77
N CYS A 100 10.50 2.29 -1.86
CA CYS A 100 11.16 2.04 -3.15
C CYS A 100 10.25 1.27 -4.13
N GLU A 101 9.54 0.25 -3.63
CA GLU A 101 8.63 -0.56 -4.44
C GLU A 101 7.37 0.23 -4.79
N ALA A 102 6.87 1.02 -3.84
CA ALA A 102 5.75 1.93 -4.05
C ALA A 102 6.06 2.96 -5.16
N TYR A 103 7.26 3.54 -5.14
CA TYR A 103 7.72 4.50 -6.14
C TYR A 103 7.69 3.88 -7.54
N ALA A 104 8.27 2.68 -7.71
CA ALA A 104 8.27 1.98 -9.00
C ALA A 104 6.86 1.69 -9.52
N GLN A 105 5.92 1.31 -8.65
CA GLN A 105 4.53 1.10 -9.06
C GLN A 105 3.83 2.42 -9.40
N ALA A 106 4.11 3.50 -8.67
CA ALA A 106 3.54 4.83 -8.94
C ALA A 106 4.04 5.41 -10.27
N GLU A 107 5.33 5.24 -10.59
CA GLU A 107 5.89 5.60 -11.89
C GLU A 107 5.20 4.82 -13.01
N ALA A 108 5.09 3.49 -12.85
CA ALA A 108 4.42 2.67 -13.85
C ALA A 108 2.92 3.01 -13.98
N ALA A 109 2.26 3.52 -12.93
CA ALA A 109 0.91 4.08 -13.04
C ALA A 109 0.92 5.39 -13.85
N LEU A 110 1.86 6.30 -13.57
CA LEU A 110 2.01 7.56 -14.30
C LEU A 110 2.38 7.34 -15.77
N GLU A 111 3.16 6.31 -16.11
CA GLU A 111 3.45 5.94 -17.51
C GLU A 111 2.17 5.59 -18.28
N ILE A 112 1.21 4.93 -17.63
CA ILE A 112 -0.10 4.58 -18.24
C ILE A 112 -0.97 5.82 -18.41
N LEU A 113 -0.98 6.71 -17.41
CA LEU A 113 -1.74 7.96 -17.44
C LEU A 113 -0.86 9.16 -17.04
N PRO A 114 -0.10 9.74 -18.00
CA PRO A 114 0.91 10.77 -17.71
C PRO A 114 0.36 12.09 -17.15
N THR A 115 -0.94 12.34 -17.32
CA THR A 115 -1.61 13.54 -16.83
C THR A 115 -2.26 13.33 -15.46
N SER A 116 -2.05 12.19 -14.82
CA SER A 116 -2.62 11.90 -13.50
C SER A 116 -1.95 12.70 -12.40
N GLY A 117 -2.61 13.78 -11.95
CA GLY A 117 -2.16 14.56 -10.80
C GLY A 117 -2.09 13.73 -9.50
N GLN A 118 -2.93 12.70 -9.37
CA GLN A 118 -2.91 11.81 -8.20
C GLN A 118 -1.65 10.94 -8.18
N ALA A 119 -1.27 10.35 -9.32
CA ALA A 119 -0.04 9.55 -9.40
C ALA A 119 1.21 10.41 -9.20
N ALA A 120 1.24 11.62 -9.78
CA ALA A 120 2.32 12.56 -9.57
C ALA A 120 2.46 12.98 -8.09
N ALA A 121 1.35 13.32 -7.42
CA ALA A 121 1.36 13.66 -6.00
C ALA A 121 1.79 12.47 -5.12
N LEU A 122 1.40 11.25 -5.48
CA LEU A 122 1.83 10.05 -4.76
C LEU A 122 3.34 9.85 -4.87
N ILE A 123 3.93 9.98 -6.08
CA ILE A 123 5.38 9.93 -6.30
C ILE A 123 6.12 10.96 -5.45
N GLU A 124 5.64 12.20 -5.41
CA GLU A 124 6.19 13.27 -4.58
C GLU A 124 6.20 12.87 -3.11
N SER A 125 5.05 12.45 -2.56
CA SER A 125 4.94 12.04 -1.15
C SER A 125 5.84 10.84 -0.81
N ILE A 126 5.97 9.87 -1.71
CA ILE A 126 6.85 8.71 -1.52
C ILE A 126 8.32 9.16 -1.52
N SER A 127 8.69 10.06 -2.42
CA SER A 127 10.06 10.57 -2.54
C SER A 127 10.49 11.33 -1.28
N GLU A 128 9.60 12.15 -0.71
CA GLU A 128 9.84 12.84 0.56
C GLU A 128 10.11 11.85 1.70
N ARG A 129 9.29 10.80 1.80
CA ARG A 129 9.46 9.75 2.83
C ARG A 129 10.76 8.97 2.66
N MET A 130 11.15 8.65 1.43
CA MET A 130 12.44 8.01 1.15
C MET A 130 13.62 8.88 1.59
N ILE A 131 13.56 10.18 1.30
CA ILE A 131 14.59 11.13 1.73
C ILE A 131 14.66 11.17 3.26
N GLU A 132 13.52 11.27 3.95
CA GLU A 132 13.46 11.27 5.41
C GLU A 132 14.08 10.00 6.03
N GLU A 133 13.75 8.81 5.51
CA GLU A 133 14.36 7.55 5.98
C GLU A 133 15.88 7.56 5.79
N MET A 134 16.37 8.03 4.63
CA MET A 134 17.81 8.16 4.39
C MET A 134 18.49 9.11 5.38
N TRP A 135 17.85 10.23 5.75
CA TRP A 135 18.41 11.15 6.75
C TRP A 135 18.45 10.55 8.14
N GLU A 136 17.42 9.81 8.54
CA GLU A 136 17.36 9.14 9.86
C GLU A 136 18.40 8.03 9.96
N ASP A 137 18.60 7.23 8.92
CA ASP A 137 19.66 6.22 8.87
C ASP A 137 21.04 6.88 9.01
N MET A 138 21.29 7.98 8.29
CA MET A 138 22.55 8.70 8.37
C MET A 138 22.83 9.28 9.77
N LYS A 139 21.81 9.81 10.46
CA LYS A 139 21.96 10.26 11.86
C LYS A 139 22.31 9.10 12.78
N ASN A 140 21.57 8.00 12.68
CA ASN A 140 21.76 6.82 13.53
C ASN A 140 23.14 6.17 13.32
N ASP A 141 23.63 6.14 12.09
CA ASP A 141 24.96 5.63 11.77
C ASP A 141 26.06 6.54 12.32
N SER A 142 25.89 7.86 12.26
CA SER A 142 26.84 8.80 12.86
C SER A 142 26.94 8.65 14.39
N GLU A 143 25.83 8.43 15.09
CA GLU A 143 25.83 8.20 16.53
C GLU A 143 26.46 6.85 16.90
N LYS A 144 26.14 5.78 16.15
CA LYS A 144 26.74 4.46 16.36
C LYS A 144 28.23 4.48 16.08
N ASP A 145 28.68 5.15 15.03
CA ASP A 145 30.09 5.26 14.66
C ASP A 145 30.87 6.10 15.68
N LEU A 146 30.32 7.23 16.14
CA LEU A 146 30.91 8.01 17.23
C LEU A 146 31.01 7.18 18.52
N THR A 147 29.97 6.42 18.86
CA THR A 147 29.96 5.55 20.03
C THR A 147 31.00 4.44 19.91
N ARG A 148 31.12 3.83 18.73
CA ARG A 148 32.10 2.78 18.45
C ARG A 148 33.53 3.31 18.51
N MET A 149 33.77 4.52 17.98
CA MET A 149 35.08 5.18 18.02
C MET A 149 35.47 5.55 19.46
N CYS A 150 34.54 6.09 20.26
CA CYS A 150 34.77 6.36 21.68
C CYS A 150 35.09 5.07 22.47
N MET A 151 34.34 3.98 22.25
CA MET A 151 34.59 2.71 22.94
C MET A 151 35.92 2.07 22.52
N MET A 152 36.32 2.18 21.25
CA MET A 152 37.64 1.71 20.80
C MET A 152 38.79 2.51 21.43
N ASN A 153 38.67 3.84 21.54
CA ASN A 153 39.69 4.66 22.20
C ASN A 153 39.79 4.39 23.70
N PHE A 154 38.67 4.14 24.39
CA PHE A 154 38.66 3.74 25.80
C PHE A 154 39.26 2.34 26.02
N ALA A 155 38.98 1.38 25.14
CA ALA A 155 39.52 0.01 25.23
C ALA A 155 41.00 -0.07 24.85
N ALA A 156 41.48 0.80 23.95
CA ALA A 156 42.87 0.84 23.51
C ALA A 156 43.82 1.57 24.48
N GLY A 157 43.31 2.17 25.58
CA GLY A 157 44.14 2.82 26.60
C GLY A 157 44.92 4.04 26.08
N VAL A 158 44.44 4.68 25.01
CA VAL A 158 45.09 5.89 24.46
C VAL A 158 44.64 7.08 25.31
N ARG A 159 45.55 7.56 26.17
CA ARG A 159 45.44 8.85 26.87
C ARG A 159 45.87 9.99 25.97
#